data_AF-A0A9D9IL43-F1
#
_entry.id   AF-A0A9D9IL43-F1
#
_cell.length_a   1.000
_cell.length_b   1.000
_cell.length_c   1.000
_cell.angle_alpha   90.00
_cell.angle_beta   90.00
_cell.angle_gamma   90.00
#
_symmetry.space_group_name_H-M   'P 1'
#
loop_
_entity.id
_entity.type
_entity.pdbx_description
1 polymer ?
#
loop_
_entity_poly.entity_id
_entity_poly.type
_entity_poly.pdbx_seq_one_letter_code
_entity_poly.pdbx_strand_id
1 'polypeptide(L)'
;MNTHNFTGSIALLAAAVLAAGCRHKTPDFDACGQVDATDITVSSESSGKIMKLDIREGDILSKGECIGYIDTVQIWLQKEELVRRRESAKVKTVDISCQT
;
A
#
# COMPACT_ATOMS: atom_id res chain seq x y z
N MET A 1 34.16 66.63 -37.99
CA MET A 1 33.04 65.71 -38.25
C MET A 1 33.56 64.29 -38.26
N ASN A 2 33.10 63.41 -37.35
CA ASN A 2 33.10 61.92 -37.41
C ASN A 2 33.04 61.23 -36.02
N THR A 3 32.81 61.98 -34.93
CA THR A 3 32.69 61.42 -33.58
C THR A 3 31.37 60.69 -33.33
N HIS A 4 30.29 61.04 -34.03
CA HIS A 4 28.96 60.40 -33.89
C HIS A 4 28.92 58.95 -34.41
N ASN A 5 29.68 58.63 -35.46
CA ASN A 5 29.72 57.29 -36.05
C ASN A 5 30.50 56.32 -35.15
N PHE A 6 31.57 56.81 -34.51
CA PHE A 6 32.41 56.04 -33.60
C PHE A 6 31.68 55.71 -32.28
N THR A 7 30.93 56.66 -31.72
CA THR A 7 30.08 56.41 -30.53
C THR A 7 28.94 55.45 -30.83
N GLY A 8 28.36 55.49 -32.04
CA GLY A 8 27.32 54.55 -32.47
C GLY A 8 27.84 53.11 -32.60
N SER A 9 29.03 52.93 -33.17
CA SER A 9 29.67 51.60 -33.27
C SER A 9 30.01 51.00 -31.90
N ILE A 10 30.44 51.81 -30.93
CA ILE A 10 30.72 51.35 -29.55
C ILE A 10 29.42 50.94 -28.85
N ALA A 11 28.35 51.72 -28.99
CA ALA A 11 27.04 51.39 -28.41
C ALA A 11 26.47 50.08 -28.98
N LEU A 12 26.65 49.84 -30.28
CA LEU A 12 26.19 48.63 -30.96
C LEU A 12 26.99 47.38 -30.56
N LEU A 13 28.30 47.55 -30.34
CA LEU A 13 29.16 46.48 -29.82
C LEU A 13 28.80 46.12 -28.37
N ALA A 14 28.52 47.13 -27.53
CA ALA A 14 28.08 46.93 -26.15
C ALA A 14 26.73 46.19 -26.08
N ALA A 15 25.78 46.54 -26.96
CA ALA A 15 24.50 45.84 -27.06
C ALA A 15 24.66 44.38 -27.50
N ALA A 16 25.58 44.09 -28.42
CA ALA A 16 25.86 42.71 -28.85
C ALA A 16 26.48 41.86 -27.72
N VAL A 17 27.36 42.43 -26.90
CA VAL A 17 27.95 41.75 -25.73
C VAL A 17 26.89 41.45 -24.67
N LEU A 18 25.97 42.38 -24.42
CA LEU A 18 24.86 42.17 -23.47
C LEU A 18 23.87 41.10 -23.96
N ALA A 19 23.61 41.02 -25.27
CA ALA A 19 22.74 40.00 -25.85
C ALA A 19 23.36 38.58 -25.81
N ALA A 20 24.69 38.46 -25.85
CA ALA A 20 25.39 37.18 -25.80
C ALA A 20 25.34 36.49 -24.40
N GLY A 21 24.98 37.23 -23.34
CA GLY A 21 24.88 36.71 -21.98
C GLY A 21 23.58 35.96 -21.65
N CYS A 22 22.51 36.16 -22.42
CA CYS A 22 21.22 35.51 -22.19
C CYS A 22 21.17 34.10 -22.80
N ARG A 23 21.89 33.15 -22.18
CA ARG A 23 21.75 31.73 -22.49
C ARG A 23 20.73 31.11 -21.53
N HIS A 24 19.48 30.99 -21.97
CA HIS A 24 18.43 30.32 -21.21
C HIS A 24 18.74 28.82 -21.14
N LYS A 25 19.37 28.38 -20.05
CA LYS A 25 19.49 26.95 -19.72
C LYS A 25 18.26 26.57 -18.92
N THR A 26 17.35 25.84 -19.55
CA THR A 26 16.34 25.08 -18.81
C THR A 26 17.08 24.06 -17.94
N PRO A 27 16.76 23.93 -16.64
CA PRO A 27 17.37 22.89 -15.84
C PRO A 27 16.99 21.53 -16.43
N ASP A 28 17.97 20.78 -16.90
CA ASP A 28 17.79 19.39 -17.31
C ASP A 28 17.54 18.57 -16.04
N PHE A 29 16.31 18.07 -15.89
CA PHE A 29 15.96 17.14 -14.81
C PHE A 29 16.56 15.78 -15.13
N ASP A 30 17.55 15.34 -14.36
CA ASP A 30 18.29 14.10 -14.62
C ASP A 30 17.46 12.84 -14.26
N ALA A 31 16.69 12.89 -13.17
CA ALA A 31 15.62 11.94 -12.87
C ALA A 31 14.77 12.41 -11.68
N CYS A 32 13.47 12.09 -11.70
CA CYS A 32 12.62 12.09 -10.52
C CYS A 32 12.15 10.64 -10.28
N GLY A 33 12.26 10.17 -9.04
CA GLY A 33 11.76 8.86 -8.64
C GLY A 33 10.75 9.00 -7.52
N GLN A 34 9.70 8.19 -7.57
CA GLN A 34 8.78 7.99 -6.45
C GLN A 34 9.09 6.64 -5.82
N VAL A 35 9.10 6.60 -4.49
CA VAL A 35 9.20 5.34 -3.74
C VAL A 35 7.79 4.90 -3.41
N ASP A 36 7.42 3.73 -3.90
CA ASP A 36 6.12 3.12 -3.59
C ASP A 36 6.29 2.06 -2.50
N ALA A 37 5.29 1.98 -1.62
CA ALA A 37 5.15 0.94 -0.62
C ALA A 37 3.93 0.07 -0.97
N THR A 38 3.97 -1.21 -0.58
CA THR A 38 2.81 -2.09 -0.72
C THR A 38 2.00 -2.05 0.56
N ASP A 39 0.85 -1.37 0.51
CA ASP A 39 -0.09 -1.32 1.62
C ASP A 39 -1.02 -2.54 1.60
N ILE A 40 -1.17 -3.19 2.76
CA ILE A 40 -2.03 -4.36 2.92
C ILE A 40 -2.99 -4.11 4.09
N THR A 41 -4.28 -4.17 3.80
CA THR A 41 -5.32 -4.13 4.83
C THR A 41 -5.64 -5.54 5.29
N VAL A 42 -5.50 -5.80 6.59
CA VAL A 42 -5.89 -7.07 7.21
C VAL A 42 -7.20 -6.88 7.96
N SER A 43 -8.20 -7.67 7.59
CA SER A 43 -9.54 -7.65 8.18
C SER A 43 -9.84 -8.98 8.89
N SER A 44 -10.70 -8.95 9.90
CA SER A 44 -11.18 -10.19 10.53
C SER A 44 -12.09 -10.96 9.56
N GLU A 45 -11.95 -12.29 9.54
CA GLU A 45 -12.78 -13.16 8.69
C GLU A 45 -14.24 -13.24 9.16
N SER A 46 -14.49 -12.93 10.43
CA SER A 46 -15.83 -12.94 11.02
C SER A 46 -16.06 -11.70 11.88
N SER A 47 -17.33 -11.40 12.12
CA SER A 47 -17.76 -10.32 12.99
C SER A 47 -17.78 -10.80 14.44
N GLY A 48 -17.24 -10.01 15.35
CA GLY A 48 -17.23 -10.34 16.77
C GLY A 48 -16.55 -9.26 17.60
N LYS A 49 -16.64 -9.40 18.91
CA LYS A 49 -15.92 -8.53 19.84
C LYS A 49 -14.43 -8.84 19.74
N ILE A 50 -13.59 -7.81 19.61
CA ILE A 50 -12.14 -7.97 19.70
C ILE A 50 -11.80 -8.35 21.14
N MET A 51 -11.15 -9.51 21.33
CA MET A 51 -10.76 -9.99 22.64
C MET A 51 -9.31 -9.64 22.96
N LYS A 52 -8.42 -9.73 21.97
CA LYS A 52 -7.03 -9.31 22.08
C LYS A 52 -6.59 -8.69 20.75
N LEU A 53 -5.86 -7.59 20.83
CA LEU A 53 -5.15 -6.97 19.71
C LEU A 53 -3.88 -6.35 20.29
N ASP A 54 -2.73 -6.96 20.02
CA ASP A 54 -1.45 -6.68 20.68
C ASP A 54 -0.44 -6.24 19.63
N ILE A 55 -0.75 -5.10 18.99
CA ILE A 55 0.07 -4.50 17.95
C ILE A 55 0.10 -2.98 18.14
N ARG A 56 1.25 -2.39 17.85
CA ARG A 56 1.49 -0.95 17.89
C ARG A 56 2.08 -0.48 16.56
N GLU A 57 1.94 0.81 16.30
CA GLU A 57 2.54 1.44 15.13
C GLU A 57 4.07 1.32 15.19
N GLY A 58 4.66 0.89 14.08
CA GLY A 58 6.11 0.66 13.97
C GLY A 58 6.57 -0.75 14.34
N ASP A 59 5.69 -1.64 14.77
CA ASP A 59 6.04 -3.03 15.05
C ASP A 59 6.42 -3.80 13.77
N ILE A 60 7.47 -4.62 13.85
CA ILE A 60 7.91 -5.49 12.76
C ILE A 60 7.27 -6.85 12.96
N LEU A 61 6.43 -7.27 12.02
CA LEU A 61 5.72 -8.55 12.09
C LEU A 61 6.36 -9.63 11.22
N SER A 62 6.29 -10.87 11.69
CA SER A 62 6.64 -12.04 10.90
C SER A 62 5.42 -12.63 10.18
N LYS A 63 5.65 -13.29 9.05
CA LYS A 63 4.56 -13.95 8.31
C LYS A 63 3.89 -15.02 9.19
N GLY A 64 2.57 -14.93 9.31
CA GLY A 64 1.76 -15.88 10.08
C GLY A 64 1.71 -15.61 11.58
N GLU A 65 2.24 -14.46 12.03
CA GLU A 65 2.17 -14.05 13.42
C GLU A 65 0.72 -13.73 13.85
N CYS A 66 0.32 -14.26 15.00
CA CYS A 66 -1.00 -14.02 15.57
C CYS A 66 -0.99 -12.74 16.41
N ILE A 67 -1.52 -11.66 15.83
CA ILE A 67 -1.58 -10.33 16.45
C ILE A 67 -2.80 -10.12 17.35
N GLY A 68 -3.81 -10.99 17.24
CA GLY A 68 -5.08 -10.81 17.94
C GLY A 68 -6.13 -11.81 17.54
N TYR A 69 -7.23 -11.82 18.29
CA TYR A 69 -8.39 -12.66 18.00
C TYR A 69 -9.69 -12.01 18.50
N ILE A 70 -10.77 -12.38 17.84
CA ILE A 70 -12.15 -12.01 18.19
C ILE A 70 -12.80 -13.11 19.02
N ASP A 71 -13.93 -12.82 19.65
CA ASP A 71 -14.72 -13.82 20.37
C ASP A 71 -15.19 -14.94 19.42
N THR A 72 -14.75 -16.18 19.70
CA THR A 72 -15.06 -17.37 18.90
C THR A 72 -16.06 -18.31 19.57
N VAL A 73 -16.62 -17.99 20.75
CA VAL A 73 -17.46 -18.93 21.51
C VAL A 73 -18.67 -19.40 20.70
N GLN A 74 -19.35 -18.49 20.01
CA GLN A 74 -20.51 -18.84 19.18
C GLN A 74 -20.13 -19.79 18.04
N ILE A 75 -19.02 -19.51 17.35
CA ILE A 75 -18.50 -20.34 16.25
C ILE A 75 -18.11 -21.73 16.78
N TRP A 76 -17.49 -21.78 17.96
CA TRP A 76 -17.10 -23.02 18.62
C TRP A 76 -18.31 -23.91 18.93
N LEU A 77 -19.38 -23.35 19.50
CA LEU A 77 -20.60 -24.10 19.81
C LEU A 77 -21.29 -24.64 18.55
N GLN A 78 -21.36 -23.82 17.48
CA GLN A 78 -21.90 -24.26 16.19
C GLN A 78 -21.07 -25.41 15.59
N LYS A 79 -19.74 -25.33 15.70
CA LYS A 79 -18.85 -26.41 15.26
C LYS A 79 -19.15 -27.71 16.00
N GLU A 80 -19.24 -27.67 17.33
CA GLU A 80 -19.57 -28.85 18.14
C GLU A 80 -20.92 -29.45 17.74
N GLU A 81 -21.95 -28.62 17.57
CA GLU A 81 -23.27 -29.07 17.11
C GLU A 81 -23.19 -29.78 15.76
N LEU A 82 -22.48 -29.18 14.78
CA LEU A 82 -22.30 -29.76 13.45
C LEU A 82 -21.54 -31.09 13.50
N VAL A 83 -20.54 -31.21 14.37
CA VAL A 83 -19.81 -32.47 14.58
C VAL A 83 -20.75 -33.55 15.12
N ARG A 84 -21.58 -33.23 16.12
CA ARG A 84 -22.58 -34.18 16.66
C ARG A 84 -23.59 -34.59 15.60
N ARG A 85 -24.14 -33.64 14.84
CA ARG A 85 -25.08 -33.90 13.75
C ARG A 85 -24.48 -34.84 12.70
N ARG A 86 -23.20 -34.63 12.34
CA ARG A 86 -22.47 -35.50 11.40
C ARG A 86 -22.33 -36.93 11.93
N GLU A 87 -21.96 -37.11 13.19
CA GLU A 87 -21.83 -38.45 13.77
C GLU A 87 -23.19 -39.15 13.88
N SER A 88 -24.25 -38.45 14.31
CA SER A 88 -25.61 -39.01 14.31
C SER A 88 -26.09 -39.39 12.91
N ALA A 89 -25.75 -38.61 11.88
CA ALA A 89 -26.07 -38.95 10.51
C ALA A 89 -25.34 -40.23 10.04
N LYS A 90 -24.05 -40.39 10.39
CA LYS A 90 -23.29 -41.62 10.07
C LYS A 90 -23.91 -42.86 10.71
N VAL A 91 -24.34 -42.76 11.97
CA VAL A 91 -25.01 -43.89 12.66
C VAL A 91 -26.27 -44.30 11.90
N LYS A 92 -27.09 -43.34 11.46
CA LYS A 92 -28.29 -43.62 10.65
C LYS A 92 -27.97 -44.28 9.31
N THR A 93 -26.86 -43.92 8.67
CA THR A 93 -26.43 -44.56 7.41
C THR A 93 -25.88 -45.98 7.59
N VAL A 94 -25.38 -46.34 8.78
CA VAL A 94 -24.93 -47.71 9.08
C VAL A 94 -26.12 -48.60 9.47
N ASP A 95 -27.15 -48.03 10.09
CA ASP A 95 -28.38 -48.75 10.43
C ASP A 95 -29.14 -49.20 9.17
N ILE A 96 -29.20 -48.37 8.12
CA ILE A 96 -29.95 -48.71 6.89
C ILE A 96 -29.38 -49.91 6.13
N SER A 97 -28.08 -50.20 6.22
CA SER A 97 -27.45 -51.36 5.57
C SER A 97 -27.63 -52.65 6.38
N CYS A 98 -28.03 -52.57 7.64
CA CYS A 98 -28.35 -53.71 8.51
C CYS A 98 -29.82 -54.13 8.42
N GLN A 99 -30.70 -53.29 7.83
CA GLN A 99 -32.16 -53.47 7.80
C GLN A 99 -32.69 -54.29 6.60
N THR A 100 -31.87 -55.13 5.97
CA THR A 100 -32.27 -56.04 4.87
C THR A 100 -31.58 -57.38 5.03
#